data_AF-A0A9E1IGA8-F1
#
_entry.id   AF-A0A9E1IGA8-F1
#
_cell.length_a   1.000
_cell.length_b   1.000
_cell.length_c   1.000
_cell.angle_alpha   90.00
_cell.angle_beta   90.00
_cell.angle_gamma   90.00
#
_symmetry.space_group_name_H-M   'P 1'
#
loop_
_entity.id
_entity.type
_entity.pdbx_description
1 polymer ?
#
loop_
_entity_poly.entity_id
_entity_poly.type
_entity_poly.pdbx_seq_one_letter_code
_entity_poly.pdbx_strand_id
1 'polypeptide(L)'
;PTGDHNYEIMYRRADTSTVPATWNQSVDLRLTNDNDGSFLSNYPKVAVGPVGSAYEAYVIVVWEDARNASNLQSEYPNTDLYLKYSWSDGEEGSWSEDLQITSVAEEFRSAYFASVAVDGDGRVHVVYTESDGSGGRAVMYTSANLAE
;
A
#
# COMPACT_ATOMS: atom_id res chain seq x y z
N PRO A 1 22.83 6.27 -17.60
CA PRO A 1 22.03 5.11 -17.18
C PRO A 1 21.12 5.51 -16.02
N THR A 2 19.97 6.10 -16.36
CA THR A 2 18.85 6.29 -15.44
C THR A 2 18.29 4.90 -15.18
N GLY A 3 18.65 4.29 -14.06
CA GLY A 3 18.25 2.92 -13.76
C GLY A 3 16.74 2.86 -13.59
N ASP A 4 16.08 2.15 -14.50
CA ASP A 4 14.65 1.80 -14.47
C ASP A 4 14.36 0.87 -13.28
N HIS A 5 14.49 1.38 -12.05
CA HIS A 5 13.98 0.70 -10.88
C HIS A 5 12.50 1.03 -10.77
N ASN A 6 11.70 0.45 -11.65
CA ASN A 6 10.25 0.60 -11.64
C ASN A 6 9.70 -0.59 -10.85
N TYR A 7 9.56 -0.41 -9.54
CA TYR A 7 8.94 -1.42 -8.67
C TYR A 7 7.44 -1.20 -8.65
N GLU A 8 6.70 -2.29 -8.80
CA GLU A 8 5.23 -2.29 -8.82
C GLU A 8 4.72 -3.14 -7.68
N ILE A 9 3.55 -2.77 -7.14
CA ILE A 9 2.89 -3.62 -6.16
C ILE A 9 1.98 -4.59 -6.90
N MET A 10 2.36 -5.86 -6.86
CA MET A 10 1.60 -6.94 -7.44
C MET A 10 0.87 -7.73 -6.34
N TYR A 11 -0.37 -8.10 -6.61
CA TYR A 11 -1.22 -8.88 -5.71
C TYR A 11 -1.60 -10.21 -6.36
N ARG A 12 -1.56 -11.26 -5.54
CA ARG A 12 -2.08 -12.57 -5.92
C ARG A 12 -2.75 -13.28 -4.75
N ARG A 13 -3.87 -13.95 -5.01
CA ARG A 13 -4.58 -14.79 -4.03
C ARG A 13 -4.62 -16.26 -4.42
N ALA A 14 -4.58 -17.13 -3.41
CA ALA A 14 -4.72 -18.56 -3.57
C ALA A 14 -6.16 -19.00 -3.25
N ASP A 15 -6.72 -19.87 -4.09
CA ASP A 15 -7.90 -20.64 -3.78
C ASP A 15 -7.51 -21.78 -2.84
N THR A 16 -8.03 -21.70 -1.62
CA THR A 16 -7.81 -22.71 -0.57
C THR A 16 -8.98 -23.68 -0.43
N SER A 17 -10.03 -23.54 -1.25
CA SER A 17 -11.15 -24.49 -1.31
C SER A 17 -10.76 -25.79 -2.03
N THR A 18 -9.66 -25.79 -2.78
CA THR A 18 -9.09 -26.95 -3.47
C THR A 18 -7.96 -27.60 -2.66
N VAL A 19 -7.72 -28.89 -2.87
CA VAL A 19 -6.61 -29.63 -2.26
C VAL A 19 -5.81 -30.34 -3.38
N PRO A 20 -4.56 -29.94 -3.66
CA PRO A 20 -3.83 -28.83 -3.02
C PRO A 20 -4.42 -27.48 -3.41
N ALA A 21 -4.21 -26.46 -2.56
CA ALA A 21 -4.57 -25.09 -2.88
C ALA A 21 -3.93 -24.65 -4.20
N THR A 22 -4.65 -23.87 -4.98
CA THR A 22 -4.23 -23.40 -6.31
C THR A 22 -4.26 -21.89 -6.37
N TRP A 23 -3.33 -21.25 -7.07
CA TRP A 23 -3.44 -19.81 -7.30
C TRP A 23 -4.68 -19.48 -8.13
N ASN A 24 -5.61 -18.68 -7.59
CA ASN A 24 -6.93 -18.42 -8.20
C ASN A 24 -6.88 -17.35 -9.30
N GLN A 25 -5.69 -16.97 -9.73
CA GLN A 25 -5.45 -15.93 -10.72
C GLN A 25 -4.45 -16.44 -11.74
N SER A 26 -4.75 -16.22 -13.02
CA SER A 26 -3.90 -16.58 -14.16
C SER A 26 -2.70 -15.64 -14.30
N VAL A 27 -2.82 -14.40 -13.83
CA VAL A 27 -1.77 -13.37 -13.80
C VAL A 27 -1.80 -12.61 -12.48
N ASP A 28 -0.68 -12.03 -12.09
CA ASP A 28 -0.61 -11.17 -10.91
C ASP A 28 -1.35 -9.86 -11.20
N LEU A 29 -2.16 -9.39 -10.25
CA LEU A 29 -2.89 -8.13 -10.36
C LEU A 29 -1.96 -6.97 -9.99
N ARG A 30 -1.78 -6.00 -10.88
CA ARG A 30 -1.09 -4.75 -10.54
C ARG A 30 -2.00 -3.87 -9.69
N LEU A 31 -1.52 -3.47 -8.51
CA LEU A 31 -2.22 -2.57 -7.60
C LEU A 31 -1.81 -1.11 -7.75
N THR A 32 -0.70 -0.80 -8.39
CA THR A 32 -0.23 0.58 -8.56
C THR A 32 -0.86 1.21 -9.81
N ASN A 33 -1.49 2.38 -9.66
CA ASN A 33 -2.13 3.13 -10.76
C ASN A 33 -1.26 4.27 -11.31
N ASP A 34 -0.01 4.38 -10.87
CA ASP A 34 0.91 5.39 -11.37
C ASP A 34 1.45 5.01 -12.76
N ASN A 35 1.43 5.96 -13.69
CA ASN A 35 1.68 5.73 -15.12
C ASN A 35 2.95 4.87 -15.36
N ASP A 36 2.75 3.65 -15.87
CA ASP A 36 3.79 2.76 -16.39
C ASP A 36 4.96 2.43 -15.45
N GLY A 37 4.75 2.54 -14.13
CA GLY A 37 5.79 2.24 -13.13
C GLY A 37 6.85 3.31 -13.03
N SER A 38 6.56 4.51 -13.52
CA SER A 38 7.49 5.63 -13.51
C SER A 38 7.94 6.08 -12.11
N PHE A 39 7.33 5.55 -11.05
CA PHE A 39 7.70 5.84 -9.67
C PHE A 39 7.97 4.58 -8.85
N LEU A 40 8.83 4.74 -7.86
CA LEU A 40 9.26 3.68 -6.97
C LEU A 40 8.14 3.30 -6.00
N SER A 41 7.44 2.19 -6.26
CA SER A 41 6.49 1.60 -5.31
C SER A 41 7.12 0.43 -4.55
N ASN A 42 7.31 0.58 -3.24
CA ASN A 42 8.15 -0.32 -2.44
C ASN A 42 7.52 -0.79 -1.12
N TYR A 43 8.15 -1.83 -0.56
CA TYR A 43 7.91 -2.33 0.80
C TYR A 43 6.45 -2.62 1.16
N PRO A 44 5.68 -3.33 0.30
CA PRO A 44 4.28 -3.56 0.56
C PRO A 44 4.05 -4.26 1.90
N LYS A 45 2.92 -3.93 2.51
CA LYS A 45 2.36 -4.56 3.70
C LYS A 45 0.91 -4.88 3.42
N VAL A 46 0.47 -6.05 3.88
CA VAL A 46 -0.90 -6.49 3.73
C VAL A 46 -1.49 -6.76 5.10
N ALA A 47 -2.75 -6.38 5.28
CA ALA A 47 -3.59 -6.81 6.39
C ALA A 47 -4.93 -7.28 5.86
N VAL A 48 -5.56 -8.18 6.62
CA VAL A 48 -6.89 -8.69 6.33
C VAL A 48 -7.76 -8.41 7.54
N GLY A 49 -8.98 -7.98 7.26
CA GLY A 49 -10.00 -7.68 8.24
C GLY A 49 -10.84 -8.85 8.73
N PRO A 50 -11.65 -8.66 9.79
CA PRO A 50 -12.74 -9.55 10.05
C PRO A 50 -13.71 -9.58 8.86
N VAL A 51 -14.16 -10.80 8.56
CA VAL A 51 -15.29 -11.09 7.69
C VAL A 51 -16.56 -10.63 8.41
N GLY A 52 -17.22 -9.60 7.90
CA GLY A 52 -18.49 -9.11 8.42
C GLY A 52 -19.68 -9.74 7.69
N SER A 53 -20.90 -9.59 8.21
CA SER A 53 -22.12 -10.13 7.54
C SER A 53 -22.44 -9.49 6.19
N ALA A 54 -21.75 -8.41 5.81
CA ALA A 54 -21.89 -7.72 4.53
C ALA A 54 -20.71 -7.95 3.56
N TYR A 55 -19.58 -8.51 4.02
CA TYR A 55 -18.34 -8.62 3.23
C TYR A 55 -17.59 -9.93 3.49
N GLU A 56 -17.10 -10.56 2.41
CA GLU A 56 -16.45 -11.88 2.47
C GLU A 56 -15.03 -11.85 3.08
N ALA A 57 -14.30 -10.74 2.90
CA ALA A 57 -13.10 -10.33 3.62
C ALA A 57 -12.70 -8.96 3.08
N TYR A 58 -12.14 -8.09 3.92
CA TYR A 58 -11.50 -6.88 3.41
C TYR A 58 -9.98 -7.03 3.43
N VAL A 59 -9.37 -6.84 2.26
CA VAL A 59 -7.92 -6.88 2.08
C VAL A 59 -7.42 -5.45 2.00
N ILE A 60 -6.36 -5.13 2.73
CA ILE A 60 -5.72 -3.82 2.71
C ILE A 60 -4.27 -4.00 2.35
N VAL A 61 -3.80 -3.23 1.37
CA VAL A 61 -2.39 -3.16 0.99
C VAL A 61 -1.90 -1.73 1.17
N VAL A 62 -0.80 -1.58 1.91
CA VAL A 62 -0.09 -0.32 2.12
C VAL A 62 1.30 -0.41 1.49
N TRP A 63 1.75 0.64 0.82
CA TRP A 63 3.09 0.70 0.22
C TRP A 63 3.69 2.11 0.31
N GLU A 64 4.99 2.18 0.08
CA GLU A 64 5.74 3.42 -0.08
C GLU A 64 5.77 3.79 -1.56
N ASP A 65 5.52 5.05 -1.88
CA ASP A 65 5.43 5.51 -3.26
C ASP A 65 6.12 6.85 -3.47
N ALA A 66 6.95 6.95 -4.50
CA ALA A 66 7.70 8.16 -4.83
C ALA A 66 6.98 9.09 -5.81
N ARG A 67 5.70 8.85 -6.17
CA ARG A 67 5.00 9.64 -7.20
C ARG A 67 4.87 11.13 -6.91
N ASN A 68 4.93 11.51 -5.63
CA ASN A 68 4.90 12.92 -5.20
C ASN A 68 6.28 13.46 -4.82
N ALA A 69 7.35 12.70 -5.06
CA ALA A 69 8.68 13.13 -4.65
C ALA A 69 9.04 14.46 -5.32
N SER A 70 9.47 15.45 -4.53
CA SER A 70 10.05 16.68 -5.08
C SER A 70 11.43 16.44 -5.71
N ASN A 71 12.05 15.30 -5.42
CA ASN A 71 13.40 14.91 -5.81
C ASN A 71 13.45 13.60 -6.62
N LEU A 72 12.55 13.42 -7.59
CA LEU A 72 12.46 12.22 -8.45
C LEU A 72 13.76 11.77 -9.14
N GLN A 73 14.73 12.69 -9.31
CA GLN A 73 16.03 12.40 -9.93
C GLN A 73 17.08 11.89 -8.92
N SER A 74 16.76 11.91 -7.63
CA SER A 74 17.61 11.38 -6.56
C SER A 74 17.67 9.86 -6.63
N GLU A 75 18.81 9.27 -6.24
CA GLU A 75 18.93 7.82 -5.99
C GLU A 75 17.94 7.37 -4.89
N TYR A 76 17.60 8.29 -3.98
CA TYR A 76 16.65 8.10 -2.90
C TYR A 76 15.61 9.22 -2.97
N PRO A 77 14.56 9.09 -3.80
CA PRO A 77 13.49 10.06 -3.82
C PRO A 77 12.65 9.94 -2.55
N ASN A 78 11.97 11.02 -2.21
CA ASN A 78 11.07 11.08 -1.08
C ASN A 78 9.84 10.21 -1.35
N THR A 79 9.30 9.59 -0.30
CA THR A 79 8.16 8.68 -0.42
C THR A 79 7.01 9.14 0.45
N ASP A 80 5.80 8.94 -0.06
CA ASP A 80 4.57 8.95 0.72
C ASP A 80 4.09 7.52 0.95
N LEU A 81 3.22 7.33 1.93
CA LEU A 81 2.49 6.08 2.10
C LEU A 81 1.15 6.13 1.38
N TYR A 82 0.86 5.05 0.67
CA TYR A 82 -0.39 4.84 -0.02
C TYR A 82 -1.06 3.56 0.44
N LEU A 83 -2.38 3.51 0.26
CA LEU A 83 -3.24 2.39 0.61
C LEU A 83 -4.22 2.10 -0.52
N LYS A 84 -4.48 0.81 -0.73
CA LYS A 84 -5.63 0.30 -1.48
C LYS A 84 -6.34 -0.75 -0.64
N TYR A 85 -7.63 -0.87 -0.84
CA TYR A 85 -8.43 -1.90 -0.20
C TYR A 85 -9.39 -2.56 -1.18
N SER A 86 -9.80 -3.79 -0.86
CA SER A 86 -10.86 -4.52 -1.57
C SER A 86 -11.84 -5.07 -0.54
N TRP A 87 -13.14 -4.88 -0.80
CA TRP A 87 -14.24 -5.45 0.00
C TRP A 87 -14.64 -6.87 -0.41
N SER A 88 -14.03 -7.39 -1.48
CA SER A 88 -14.37 -8.67 -2.11
C SER A 88 -13.15 -9.61 -2.14
N ASP A 89 -12.44 -9.72 -1.01
CA ASP A 89 -11.29 -10.62 -0.86
C ASP A 89 -10.22 -10.46 -1.96
N GLY A 90 -9.99 -9.22 -2.42
CA GLY A 90 -9.00 -8.93 -3.46
C GLY A 90 -9.40 -9.32 -4.88
N GLU A 91 -10.70 -9.50 -5.17
CA GLU A 91 -11.20 -9.74 -6.53
C GLU A 91 -10.72 -8.68 -7.54
N GLU A 92 -10.42 -9.13 -8.76
CA GLU A 92 -10.08 -8.21 -9.85
C GLU A 92 -11.23 -7.22 -10.09
N GLY A 93 -10.91 -5.93 -10.16
CA GLY A 93 -11.90 -4.86 -10.30
C GLY A 93 -12.62 -4.43 -9.02
N SER A 94 -12.38 -5.09 -7.88
CA SER A 94 -12.97 -4.72 -6.58
C SER A 94 -12.12 -3.76 -5.74
N TRP A 95 -10.94 -3.40 -6.25
CA TRP A 95 -9.98 -2.58 -5.52
C TRP A 95 -10.35 -1.10 -5.61
N SER A 96 -10.17 -0.39 -4.49
CA SER A 96 -10.34 1.06 -4.40
C SER A 96 -9.36 1.81 -5.30
N GLU A 97 -9.57 3.12 -5.47
CA GLU A 97 -8.50 4.02 -5.91
C GLU A 97 -7.38 4.12 -4.85
N ASP A 98 -6.24 4.67 -5.26
CA ASP A 98 -5.10 4.89 -4.37
C ASP A 98 -5.46 5.96 -3.33
N LEU A 99 -5.40 5.59 -2.05
CA LEU A 99 -5.56 6.51 -0.93
C LEU A 99 -4.21 6.91 -0.37
N GLN A 100 -3.90 8.20 -0.46
CA GLN A 100 -2.71 8.75 0.17
C GLN A 100 -2.90 8.83 1.69
N ILE A 101 -2.04 8.15 2.45
CA ILE A 101 -2.04 8.15 3.92
C ILE A 101 -1.28 9.37 4.45
N THR A 102 -0.11 9.64 3.87
CA THR A 102 0.75 10.77 4.26
C THR A 102 0.83 11.77 3.12
N SER A 103 0.83 13.05 3.45
CA SER A 103 1.14 14.11 2.50
C SER A 103 2.35 14.88 3.01
N VAL A 104 3.54 14.33 2.77
CA VAL A 104 4.78 15.02 3.14
C VAL A 104 5.12 16.05 2.07
N ALA A 105 4.50 17.23 2.18
CA ALA A 105 4.62 18.30 1.18
C ALA A 105 5.97 19.06 1.20
N GLU A 106 6.82 18.83 2.19
CA GLU A 106 8.09 19.56 2.34
C GLU A 106 9.26 18.80 1.69
N GLU A 107 10.18 19.56 1.10
CA GLU A 107 11.39 19.01 0.51
C GLU A 107 12.14 18.16 1.56
N PHE A 108 12.48 16.92 1.20
CA PHE A 108 13.25 15.94 1.96
C PHE A 108 12.53 15.21 3.10
N ARG A 109 11.22 15.43 3.28
CA ARG A 109 10.42 14.58 4.17
C ARG A 109 10.00 13.31 3.44
N SER A 110 10.00 12.20 4.16
CA SER A 110 9.59 10.89 3.64
C SER A 110 8.87 10.10 4.71
N ALA A 111 7.87 9.32 4.31
CA ALA A 111 7.22 8.30 5.12
C ALA A 111 7.59 6.91 4.59
N TYR A 112 8.05 6.02 5.48
CA TYR A 112 8.55 4.69 5.12
C TYR A 112 8.45 3.70 6.28
N PHE A 113 8.70 2.42 5.97
CA PHE A 113 8.62 1.26 6.87
C PHE A 113 7.28 1.16 7.59
N ALA A 114 6.20 1.26 6.81
CA ALA A 114 4.86 1.11 7.33
C ALA A 114 4.64 -0.28 7.94
N SER A 115 3.73 -0.35 8.91
CA SER A 115 3.07 -1.57 9.37
C SER A 115 1.58 -1.26 9.49
N VAL A 116 0.76 -2.19 9.02
CA VAL A 116 -0.71 -2.05 9.00
C VAL A 116 -1.34 -3.21 9.75
N ALA A 117 -2.36 -2.89 10.54
CA ALA A 117 -3.22 -3.83 11.21
C ALA A 117 -4.67 -3.32 11.16
N VAL A 118 -5.62 -4.22 11.38
CA VAL A 118 -7.03 -3.85 11.38
C VAL A 118 -7.71 -4.46 12.58
N ASP A 119 -8.49 -3.65 13.30
CA ASP A 119 -9.14 -4.08 14.54
C ASP A 119 -10.48 -4.80 14.28
N GLY A 120 -11.11 -5.25 15.37
CA GLY A 120 -12.37 -5.98 15.30
C GLY A 120 -13.57 -5.15 14.82
N ASP A 121 -13.45 -3.82 14.83
CA ASP A 121 -14.49 -2.89 14.37
C ASP A 121 -14.27 -2.46 12.92
N GLY A 122 -13.25 -2.99 12.24
CA GLY A 122 -12.92 -2.65 10.85
C GLY A 122 -11.99 -1.45 10.70
N ARG A 123 -11.48 -0.89 11.81
CA ARG A 123 -10.62 0.30 11.77
C ARG A 123 -9.19 -0.06 11.39
N VAL A 124 -8.66 0.64 10.41
CA VAL A 124 -7.29 0.49 9.92
C VAL A 124 -6.35 1.29 10.81
N HIS A 125 -5.29 0.63 11.26
CA HIS A 125 -4.20 1.21 12.03
C HIS A 125 -2.91 1.13 11.22
N VAL A 126 -2.24 2.26 11.03
CA VAL A 126 -0.95 2.33 10.35
C VAL A 126 0.06 3.01 11.25
N VAL A 127 1.18 2.34 11.48
CA VAL A 127 2.37 2.93 12.09
C VAL A 127 3.48 3.02 11.05
N TYR A 128 4.29 4.07 11.10
CA TYR A 128 5.34 4.30 10.11
C TYR A 128 6.47 5.16 10.67
N THR A 129 7.59 5.23 9.96
CA THR A 129 8.66 6.18 10.26
C THR A 129 8.51 7.39 9.33
N GLU A 130 8.60 8.57 9.90
CA GLU A 130 8.67 9.82 9.14
C GLU A 130 10.03 10.48 9.35
N SER A 131 10.67 10.88 8.26
CA SER A 131 11.89 11.71 8.25
C SER A 131 11.50 13.18 8.11
N ASP A 132 12.17 14.05 8.87
CA ASP A 132 12.03 15.51 8.75
C ASP A 132 12.96 16.13 7.69
N GLY A 133 13.78 15.31 7.01
CA GLY A 133 14.73 15.77 6.00
C GLY A 133 16.05 16.33 6.55
N SER A 134 16.14 16.57 7.86
CA SER A 134 17.36 17.02 8.56
C SER A 134 18.14 15.88 9.22
N GLY A 135 17.67 14.64 9.04
CA GLY A 135 18.19 13.44 9.70
C GLY A 135 17.40 13.03 10.94
N GLY A 136 16.44 13.85 11.38
CA GLY A 136 15.48 13.50 12.42
C GLY A 136 14.47 12.49 11.92
N ARG A 137 14.09 11.55 12.79
CA ARG A 137 13.09 10.52 12.51
C ARG A 137 12.14 10.36 13.68
N ALA A 138 10.86 10.22 13.38
CA ALA A 138 9.82 9.96 14.36
C ALA A 138 9.02 8.72 13.97
N VAL A 139 8.55 7.98 14.98
CA VAL A 139 7.52 6.95 14.79
C VAL A 139 6.18 7.65 14.83
N MET A 140 5.42 7.45 13.77
CA MET A 140 4.10 8.05 13.55
C MET A 140 3.02 6.98 13.60
N TYR A 141 1.80 7.43 13.90
CA TYR A 141 0.62 6.58 13.97
C TYR A 141 -0.57 7.32 13.37
N THR A 142 -1.33 6.64 12.53
CA THR A 142 -2.62 7.10 12.02
C THR A 142 -3.61 5.95 11.97
N SER A 143 -4.91 6.29 11.94
CA SER A 143 -5.96 5.30 11.81
C SER A 143 -7.21 5.89 11.17
N ALA A 144 -7.94 5.07 10.43
CA ALA A 144 -9.15 5.48 9.76
C ALA A 144 -10.15 4.32 9.66
N ASN A 145 -11.43 4.67 9.62
CA ASN A 145 -12.45 3.77 9.11
C ASN A 145 -12.53 4.01 7.60
N LEU A 146 -12.48 2.94 6.82
CA LEU A 146 -12.74 3.04 5.39
C LEU A 146 -14.26 3.20 5.22
N ALA A 147 -14.70 4.29 4.62
CA ALA A 147 -16.11 4.51 4.34
C ALA A 147 -16.55 3.64 3.15
N GLU A 148 -17.79 3.15 3.19
CA GLU A 148 -18.48 2.53 2.06
C GLU A 148 -18.85 3.56 0.97
#